data_AF-M1XTG8-F1
#
_entry.id   AF-M1XTG8-F1
#
_cell.length_a   1.000
_cell.length_b   1.000
_cell.length_c   1.000
_cell.angle_alpha   90.00
_cell.angle_beta   90.00
_cell.angle_gamma   90.00
#
_symmetry.space_group_name_H-M   'P 1'
#
loop_
_entity.id
_entity.type
_entity.pdbx_description
1 polymer ?
#
loop_
_entity_poly.entity_id
_entity_poly.type
_entity_poly.pdbx_seq_one_letter_code
_entity_poly.pdbx_strand_id
1 'polypeptide(L)'
;MTGAERPQSELSPDDTNRSSASPDPGEGTALRTDGGMSDAEREQQIDYLDVEINLLRPATPFMRDHQRVILTGFAIWVLTTFGPITATRLAPGLMTQPMPILQFPLHYFLLAVVAPSAALLLSFWYCKKRDQIDEKYGIEQGIPETETAETVPEDVTAADGGVSE
;
A
#
# COMPACT_ATOMS: atom_id res chain seq x y z
N MET A 1 -63.39 19.14 -57.99
CA MET A 1 -63.83 19.73 -56.70
C MET A 1 -62.73 19.42 -55.70
N THR A 2 -61.57 20.09 -55.78
CA THR A 2 -61.21 21.38 -55.15
C THR A 2 -61.11 21.29 -53.63
N GLY A 3 -59.86 21.33 -53.14
CA GLY A 3 -59.43 21.60 -51.75
C GLY A 3 -57.91 21.37 -51.70
N ALA A 4 -57.09 22.43 -51.71
CA ALA A 4 -56.39 23.00 -50.53
C ALA A 4 -55.10 22.19 -50.20
N GLU A 5 -53.85 22.66 -50.11
CA GLU A 5 -53.18 23.97 -50.04
C GLU A 5 -51.69 23.85 -50.47
N ARG A 6 -50.98 24.99 -50.47
CA ARG A 6 -49.72 25.42 -51.11
C ARG A 6 -48.40 24.70 -50.69
N PRO A 7 -47.34 24.72 -51.54
CA PRO A 7 -45.97 24.31 -51.21
C PRO A 7 -45.05 25.51 -50.83
N GLN A 8 -43.98 25.26 -50.06
CA GLN A 8 -42.56 25.60 -50.35
C GLN A 8 -41.67 25.66 -49.09
N SER A 9 -40.41 25.25 -49.29
CA SER A 9 -39.16 25.67 -48.62
C SER A 9 -38.98 25.46 -47.11
N GLU A 10 -37.97 24.69 -46.73
CA GLU A 10 -36.73 25.24 -46.13
C GLU A 10 -35.64 24.18 -45.95
N LEU A 11 -34.47 24.48 -46.50
CA LEU A 11 -33.17 23.84 -46.28
C LEU A 11 -32.45 24.72 -45.26
N SER A 12 -32.02 24.16 -44.12
CA SER A 12 -31.06 24.80 -43.19
C SER A 12 -30.53 23.76 -42.18
N PRO A 13 -29.40 24.01 -41.51
CA PRO A 13 -28.12 23.39 -41.83
C PRO A 13 -27.56 22.66 -40.59
N ASP A 14 -26.27 22.33 -40.60
CA ASP A 14 -25.47 22.05 -39.40
C ASP A 14 -25.26 20.55 -39.08
N ASP A 15 -24.32 19.94 -39.81
CA ASP A 15 -23.47 18.86 -39.28
C ASP A 15 -22.06 19.03 -39.86
N THR A 16 -21.54 20.25 -39.78
CA THR A 16 -20.10 20.49 -39.87
C THR A 16 -19.52 20.37 -38.47
N ASN A 17 -18.77 19.29 -38.22
CA ASN A 17 -17.38 19.37 -37.75
C ASN A 17 -16.91 18.01 -37.21
N ARG A 18 -16.43 17.16 -38.13
CA ARG A 18 -15.57 16.02 -37.80
C ARG A 18 -14.20 16.59 -37.41
N SER A 19 -14.02 17.01 -36.16
CA SER A 19 -12.73 17.37 -35.59
C SER A 19 -12.21 16.25 -34.70
N SER A 20 -11.20 15.55 -35.21
CA SER A 20 -10.24 14.77 -34.44
C SER A 20 -9.68 15.61 -33.28
N ALA A 21 -9.94 15.18 -32.05
CA ALA A 21 -9.14 15.57 -30.89
C ALA A 21 -8.67 14.27 -30.21
N SER A 22 -7.36 14.02 -30.35
CA SER A 22 -6.61 12.99 -29.62
C SER A 22 -6.88 13.08 -28.11
N PRO A 23 -6.73 11.98 -27.35
CA PRO A 23 -6.84 12.02 -25.90
C PRO A 23 -5.73 12.92 -25.34
N ASP A 24 -6.13 13.93 -24.58
CA ASP A 24 -5.23 14.85 -23.88
C ASP A 24 -4.43 14.08 -22.82
N PRO A 25 -3.10 13.96 -22.91
CA PRO A 25 -2.26 13.36 -21.87
C PRO A 25 -1.98 14.45 -20.83
N GLY A 26 -3.01 14.85 -20.12
CA GLY A 26 -3.00 16.14 -19.43
C GLY A 26 -3.99 16.29 -18.30
N GLU A 27 -4.58 15.21 -17.77
CA GLU A 27 -5.27 15.28 -16.47
C GLU A 27 -4.23 15.45 -15.36
N GLY A 28 -3.79 16.70 -15.24
CA GLY A 28 -3.23 17.24 -14.03
C GLY A 28 -4.11 16.80 -12.88
N THR A 29 -3.46 16.24 -11.86
CA THR A 29 -4.02 15.88 -10.58
C THR A 29 -4.92 17.02 -10.10
N ALA A 30 -6.21 16.94 -10.43
CA ALA A 30 -7.19 17.86 -9.91
C ALA A 30 -7.14 17.61 -8.40
N LEU A 31 -6.50 18.52 -7.67
CA LEU A 31 -6.43 18.50 -6.22
C LEU A 31 -7.85 18.71 -5.73
N ARG A 32 -8.62 17.62 -5.71
CA ARG A 32 -9.97 17.59 -5.18
C ARG A 32 -9.81 17.83 -3.69
N THR A 33 -10.16 19.04 -3.29
CA THR A 33 -10.14 19.44 -1.89
C THR A 33 -11.03 18.47 -1.12
N ASP A 34 -10.50 17.90 -0.05
CA ASP A 34 -11.14 16.87 0.76
C ASP A 34 -12.35 17.34 1.57
N GLY A 35 -12.73 18.62 1.43
CA GLY A 35 -13.83 19.23 2.17
C GLY A 35 -13.60 19.27 3.69
N GLY A 36 -12.38 18.98 4.17
CA GLY A 36 -12.08 18.83 5.60
C GLY A 36 -12.55 17.51 6.22
N MET A 37 -12.97 16.52 5.41
CA MET A 37 -13.32 15.19 5.93
C MET A 37 -12.08 14.47 6.44
N SER A 38 -12.22 13.80 7.58
CA SER A 38 -11.16 12.95 8.13
C SER A 38 -10.91 11.74 7.23
N ASP A 39 -9.70 11.19 7.28
CA ASP A 39 -9.33 9.98 6.52
C ASP A 39 -10.27 8.79 6.82
N ALA A 40 -10.77 8.69 8.06
CA ALA A 40 -11.69 7.63 8.48
C ALA A 40 -13.09 7.80 7.84
N GLU A 41 -13.63 9.02 7.81
CA GLU A 41 -14.90 9.32 7.13
C GLU A 41 -14.82 9.13 5.61
N ARG A 42 -13.63 9.35 5.04
CA ARG A 42 -13.35 9.08 3.63
C ARG A 42 -13.33 7.57 3.35
N GLU A 43 -12.72 6.76 4.22
CA GLU A 43 -12.67 5.30 4.06
C GLU A 43 -14.09 4.69 4.03
N GLN A 44 -15.01 5.20 4.86
CA GLN A 44 -16.40 4.70 4.93
C GLN A 44 -17.21 4.94 3.65
N GLN A 45 -16.83 5.92 2.83
CA GLN A 45 -17.54 6.27 1.60
C GLN A 45 -16.99 5.56 0.37
N ILE A 46 -15.90 4.79 0.52
CA ILE A 46 -15.27 4.09 -0.60
C ILE A 46 -15.99 2.77 -0.84
N ASP A 47 -16.50 2.59 -2.06
CA ASP A 47 -16.91 1.29 -2.55
C ASP A 47 -15.68 0.52 -3.05
N TYR A 48 -15.32 -0.55 -2.35
CA TYR A 48 -14.15 -1.36 -2.65
C TYR A 48 -14.31 -2.19 -3.93
N LEU A 49 -15.53 -2.34 -4.46
CA LEU A 49 -15.78 -3.10 -5.69
C LEU A 49 -15.52 -2.28 -6.96
N ASP A 50 -15.64 -0.95 -6.88
CA ASP A 50 -15.46 -0.04 -8.01
C ASP A 50 -14.08 0.66 -8.02
N VAL A 51 -13.24 0.41 -7.01
CA VAL A 51 -11.92 1.03 -6.89
C VAL A 51 -10.82 0.16 -7.50
N GLU A 52 -10.11 0.72 -8.48
CA GLU A 52 -8.89 0.11 -9.00
C GLU A 52 -7.81 0.00 -7.91
N ILE A 53 -7.38 -1.24 -7.66
CA ILE A 53 -6.34 -1.56 -6.68
C ILE A 53 -4.98 -1.35 -7.33
N ASN A 54 -4.38 -0.18 -7.12
CA ASN A 54 -3.00 0.10 -7.52
C ASN A 54 -2.04 -0.14 -6.33
N LEU A 55 -1.12 -1.10 -6.48
CA LEU A 55 -0.16 -1.48 -5.43
C LEU A 55 0.82 -0.36 -5.05
N LEU A 56 1.16 0.54 -5.98
CA LEU A 56 2.12 1.63 -5.77
C LEU A 56 1.44 2.93 -5.31
N ARG A 57 0.14 3.08 -5.57
CA ARG A 57 -0.69 4.22 -5.16
C ARG A 57 -2.07 3.73 -4.72
N PRO A 58 -2.19 3.15 -3.51
CA PRO A 58 -3.48 2.71 -3.02
C PRO A 58 -4.46 3.89 -2.98
N ALA A 59 -5.66 3.64 -3.49
CA ALA A 59 -6.71 4.64 -3.55
C ALA A 59 -7.29 4.95 -2.16
N THR A 60 -7.37 3.95 -1.27
CA THR A 60 -7.99 4.10 0.04
C THR A 60 -7.03 4.68 1.10
N PRO A 61 -7.50 5.62 1.94
CA PRO A 61 -6.76 6.16 3.09
C PRO A 61 -6.13 5.12 4.02
N PHE A 62 -6.87 4.06 4.38
CA PHE A 62 -6.36 2.99 5.28
C PHE A 62 -5.09 2.35 4.72
N MET A 63 -5.15 1.90 3.46
CA MET A 63 -4.02 1.24 2.82
C MET A 63 -2.82 2.18 2.66
N ARG A 64 -3.05 3.47 2.42
CA ARG A 64 -1.99 4.47 2.29
C ARG A 64 -1.23 4.69 3.59
N ASP A 65 -1.95 4.73 4.72
CA ASP A 65 -1.31 4.87 6.03
C ASP A 65 -0.53 3.62 6.42
N HIS A 66 -1.09 2.44 6.17
CA HIS A 66 -0.37 1.18 6.39
C HIS A 66 0.90 1.08 5.53
N GLN A 67 0.81 1.43 4.25
CA GLN A 67 1.96 1.43 3.34
C GLN A 67 3.06 2.41 3.79
N ARG A 68 2.70 3.60 4.29
CA ARG A 68 3.68 4.55 4.85
C ARG A 68 4.43 3.95 6.04
N VAL A 69 3.75 3.23 6.92
CA VAL A 69 4.38 2.56 8.07
C VAL A 69 5.35 1.48 7.60
N ILE A 70 4.95 0.61 6.67
CA ILE A 70 5.82 -0.42 6.09
C ILE A 70 7.04 0.23 5.42
N LEU A 71 6.84 1.25 4.59
CA LEU A 71 7.92 1.92 3.88
C LEU A 71 8.90 2.60 4.85
N THR A 72 8.38 3.21 5.91
CA THR A 72 9.22 3.81 6.96
C THR A 72 10.03 2.74 7.68
N GLY A 73 9.40 1.62 8.06
CA GLY A 73 10.10 0.47 8.63
C GLY A 73 11.18 -0.07 7.70
N PHE A 74 10.88 -0.21 6.40
CA PHE A 74 11.83 -0.62 5.39
C PHE A 74 13.03 0.33 5.27
N ALA A 75 12.79 1.64 5.29
CA ALA A 75 13.85 2.65 5.23
C ALA A 75 14.75 2.62 6.48
N ILE A 76 14.20 2.36 7.66
CA ILE A 76 14.99 2.17 8.89
C ILE A 76 15.77 0.86 8.79
N TRP A 77 15.14 -0.23 8.34
CA TRP A 77 15.77 -1.54 8.15
C TRP A 77 16.97 -1.44 7.19
N VAL A 78 16.75 -1.05 5.93
CA VAL A 78 17.52 0.00 5.24
C VAL A 78 18.87 0.37 5.84
N LEU A 79 18.80 1.47 6.57
CA LEU A 79 19.88 2.16 7.23
C LEU A 79 20.55 1.30 8.30
N THR A 80 19.81 0.51 9.07
CA THR A 80 20.38 -0.28 10.17
C THR A 80 21.17 -1.49 9.67
N THR A 81 20.72 -2.15 8.61
CA THR A 81 21.39 -3.30 7.99
C THR A 81 22.55 -2.88 7.10
N PHE A 82 22.33 -1.92 6.20
CA PHE A 82 23.36 -1.51 5.23
C PHE A 82 24.24 -0.35 5.74
N GLY A 83 23.82 0.36 6.78
CA GLY A 83 24.56 1.49 7.35
C GLY A 83 25.97 1.11 7.80
N PRO A 84 26.17 0.06 8.62
CA PRO A 84 27.51 -0.33 9.05
C PRO A 84 28.42 -0.71 7.88
N ILE A 85 27.90 -1.41 6.87
CA ILE A 85 28.66 -1.81 5.67
C ILE A 85 29.08 -0.58 4.86
N THR A 86 28.13 0.33 4.64
CA THR A 86 28.36 1.58 3.90
C THR A 86 29.31 2.50 4.66
N ALA A 87 29.16 2.60 5.98
CA ALA A 87 30.02 3.40 6.83
C ALA A 87 31.44 2.85 6.88
N THR A 88 31.63 1.53 6.81
CA THR A 88 32.97 0.91 6.71
C THR A 88 33.67 1.31 5.42
N ARG A 89 32.93 1.50 4.32
CA ARG A 89 33.47 2.00 3.05
C ARG A 89 33.86 3.49 3.13
N LEU A 90 33.05 4.30 3.80
CA LEU A 90 33.24 5.76 3.88
C LEU A 90 34.28 6.18 4.94
N ALA A 91 34.33 5.48 6.07
CA ALA A 91 35.18 5.79 7.22
C ALA A 91 35.84 4.52 7.78
N PRO A 92 36.70 3.83 7.00
CA PRO A 92 37.33 2.58 7.42
C PRO A 92 38.13 2.76 8.72
N GLY A 93 38.86 3.86 8.88
CA GLY A 93 39.67 4.12 10.08
C GLY A 93 38.86 4.11 11.39
N LEU A 94 37.66 4.71 11.39
CA LEU A 94 36.77 4.69 12.56
C LEU A 94 36.12 3.31 12.75
N MET A 95 35.74 2.67 11.65
CA MET A 95 35.01 1.38 11.67
C MET A 95 35.90 0.19 12.04
N THR A 96 37.21 0.26 11.78
CA THR A 96 38.18 -0.77 12.17
C THR A 96 38.87 -0.50 13.49
N GLN A 97 38.66 0.68 14.10
CA GLN A 97 39.30 1.03 15.35
C GLN A 97 38.84 0.07 16.47
N PRO A 98 39.78 -0.51 17.25
CA PRO A 98 39.41 -1.34 18.39
C PRO A 98 38.76 -0.48 19.47
N MET A 99 37.58 -0.91 19.94
CA MET A 99 36.91 -0.21 21.04
C MET A 99 37.74 -0.32 22.33
N PRO A 100 37.81 0.75 23.15
CA PRO A 100 38.72 0.82 24.30
C PRO A 100 38.52 -0.27 25.37
N ILE A 101 37.35 -0.93 25.41
CA ILE A 101 37.05 -2.00 26.39
C ILE A 101 37.09 -3.39 25.74
N LEU A 102 36.41 -3.56 24.61
CA LEU A 102 36.24 -4.87 23.97
C LEU A 102 37.40 -5.22 23.02
N GLN A 103 38.28 -4.25 22.70
CA GLN A 103 39.38 -4.36 21.73
C GLN A 103 38.95 -4.96 20.38
N PHE A 104 37.66 -4.83 20.07
CA PHE A 104 37.01 -5.44 18.92
C PHE A 104 36.66 -4.34 17.90
N PRO A 105 36.80 -4.60 16.58
CA PRO A 105 36.49 -3.60 15.57
C PRO A 105 35.03 -3.14 15.64
N LEU A 106 34.82 -1.82 15.55
CA LEU A 106 33.50 -1.19 15.71
C LEU A 106 32.44 -1.74 14.76
N HIS A 107 32.77 -1.99 13.49
CA HIS A 107 31.80 -2.49 12.51
C HIS A 107 31.16 -3.82 12.91
N TYR A 108 31.94 -4.76 13.45
CA TYR A 108 31.38 -6.03 13.92
C TYR A 108 30.46 -5.86 15.13
N PHE A 109 30.77 -4.93 16.04
CA PHE A 109 29.89 -4.60 17.16
C PHE A 109 28.56 -4.00 16.68
N LEU A 110 28.61 -3.07 15.72
CA LEU A 110 27.41 -2.50 15.12
C LEU A 110 26.55 -3.58 14.47
N LEU A 111 27.14 -4.51 13.71
CA LEU A 111 26.39 -5.63 13.14
C LEU A 111 25.76 -6.52 14.22
N ALA A 112 26.52 -6.89 15.26
CA ALA A 112 26.07 -7.82 16.28
C ALA A 112 25.02 -7.24 17.23
N VAL A 113 25.04 -5.94 17.49
CA VAL A 113 24.13 -5.28 18.44
C VAL A 113 23.05 -4.50 17.72
N VAL A 114 23.42 -3.60 16.81
CA VAL A 114 22.45 -2.69 16.18
C VAL A 114 21.47 -3.47 15.31
N ALA A 115 21.90 -4.47 14.54
CA ALA A 115 20.96 -5.18 13.67
C ALA A 115 19.90 -5.98 14.44
N PRO A 116 20.24 -6.81 15.45
CA PRO A 116 19.24 -7.48 16.26
C PRO A 116 18.39 -6.51 17.10
N SER A 117 19.00 -5.49 17.73
CA SER A 117 18.26 -4.50 18.51
C SER A 117 17.28 -3.69 17.64
N ALA A 118 17.69 -3.29 16.45
CA ALA A 118 16.82 -2.60 15.50
C ALA A 118 15.63 -3.46 15.10
N ALA A 119 15.84 -4.75 14.84
CA ALA A 119 14.75 -5.68 14.52
C ALA A 119 13.71 -5.76 15.65
N LEU A 120 14.16 -5.91 16.90
CA LEU A 120 13.26 -5.94 18.06
C LEU A 120 12.47 -4.63 18.23
N LEU A 121 13.16 -3.49 18.10
CA LEU A 121 12.54 -2.18 18.20
C LEU A 121 11.54 -1.93 17.07
N LEU A 122 11.89 -2.32 15.83
CA LEU A 122 10.99 -2.21 14.68
C LEU A 122 9.75 -3.07 14.85
N SER A 123 9.88 -4.31 15.34
CA SER A 123 8.73 -5.19 15.61
C SER A 123 7.78 -4.55 16.61
N PHE A 124 8.29 -4.08 17.76
CA PHE A 124 7.46 -3.44 18.77
C PHE A 124 6.79 -2.16 18.24
N TRP A 125 7.56 -1.31 17.56
CA TRP A 125 7.05 -0.07 16.97
C TRP A 125 5.99 -0.35 15.89
N TYR A 126 6.23 -1.33 15.03
CA TYR A 126 5.33 -1.73 13.96
C TYR A 126 3.99 -2.24 14.52
N CYS A 127 4.01 -3.13 15.53
CA CYS A 127 2.78 -3.59 16.17
C CYS A 127 1.96 -2.41 16.70
N LYS A 128 2.59 -1.50 17.45
CA LYS A 128 1.90 -0.32 17.98
C LYS A 128 1.36 0.59 16.87
N LYS A 129 2.08 0.75 15.76
CA LYS A 129 1.63 1.56 14.63
C LYS A 129 0.50 0.91 13.85
N ARG A 130 0.53 -0.41 13.72
CA ARG A 130 -0.56 -1.18 13.13
C ARG A 130 -1.83 -1.03 13.95
N ASP A 131 -1.75 -1.23 15.27
CA ASP A 131 -2.90 -1.11 16.16
C ASP A 131 -3.50 0.31 16.15
N GLN A 132 -2.66 1.35 16.06
CA GLN A 132 -3.12 2.74 15.90
C GLN A 132 -3.88 2.99 14.59
N ILE A 133 -3.48 2.31 13.52
CA ILE A 133 -4.18 2.40 12.23
C ILE A 133 -5.51 1.66 12.35
N ASP A 134 -5.52 0.45 12.90
CA ASP A 134 -6.74 -0.34 13.09
C ASP A 134 -7.78 0.43 13.93
N GLU A 135 -7.35 1.08 15.02
CA GLU A 135 -8.19 1.95 15.85
C GLU A 135 -8.71 3.17 15.08
N LYS A 136 -7.85 3.86 14.29
CA LYS A 136 -8.23 5.03 13.49
C LYS A 136 -9.37 4.73 12.51
N TYR A 137 -9.37 3.52 11.94
CA TYR A 137 -10.35 3.11 10.93
C TYR A 137 -11.45 2.20 11.49
N GLY A 138 -11.47 1.93 12.80
CA GLY A 138 -12.51 1.13 13.46
C GLY A 138 -12.51 -0.35 13.07
N ILE A 139 -11.35 -0.90 12.68
CA ILE A 139 -11.22 -2.30 12.30
C ILE A 139 -11.13 -3.14 13.57
N GLU A 140 -12.27 -3.60 14.07
CA GLU A 140 -12.28 -4.61 15.13
C GLU A 140 -11.93 -5.98 14.52
N GLN A 141 -10.75 -6.50 14.87
CA GLN A 141 -10.44 -7.91 14.63
C GLN A 141 -11.29 -8.71 15.63
N GLY A 142 -12.52 -9.06 15.24
CA GLY A 142 -13.34 -9.97 16.01
C GLY A 142 -12.54 -11.21 16.32
N ILE A 143 -12.38 -11.53 17.60
CA ILE A 143 -11.87 -12.83 18.03
C ILE A 143 -12.85 -13.82 17.42
N PRO A 144 -12.49 -14.65 16.42
CA PRO A 144 -13.39 -15.72 16.03
C PRO A 144 -13.63 -16.51 17.31
N GLU A 145 -14.90 -16.63 17.73
CA GLU A 145 -15.24 -17.52 18.83
C GLU A 145 -14.47 -18.81 18.60
N THR A 146 -13.62 -19.19 19.56
CA THR A 146 -12.84 -20.40 19.48
C THR A 146 -13.82 -21.54 19.21
N GLU A 147 -13.91 -21.98 17.95
CA GLU A 147 -14.38 -23.33 17.67
C GLU A 147 -13.39 -24.20 18.41
N THR A 148 -13.85 -24.73 19.54
CA THR A 148 -13.13 -25.63 20.41
C THR A 148 -12.48 -26.66 19.51
N ALA A 149 -11.15 -26.71 19.50
CA ALA A 149 -10.38 -27.74 18.84
C ALA A 149 -10.60 -29.08 19.57
N GLU A 150 -11.80 -29.63 19.43
CA GLU A 150 -12.13 -30.98 19.82
C GLU A 150 -12.51 -31.69 18.52
N THR A 151 -11.62 -32.58 18.08
CA THR A 151 -11.71 -33.46 16.89
C THR A 151 -11.19 -32.93 15.55
N VAL A 152 -9.89 -32.63 15.46
CA VAL A 152 -9.16 -32.83 14.19
C VAL A 152 -8.58 -34.26 14.21
N PRO A 153 -9.11 -35.23 13.44
CA PRO A 153 -8.41 -36.49 13.26
C PRO A 153 -7.16 -36.24 12.41
N GLU A 154 -6.00 -36.46 13.01
CA GLU A 154 -4.69 -36.37 12.39
C GLU A 154 -4.45 -37.56 11.43
N ASP A 155 -5.19 -37.61 10.32
CA ASP A 155 -4.79 -38.35 9.10
C ASP A 155 -5.71 -37.98 7.93
N VAL A 156 -5.35 -36.96 7.15
CA VAL A 156 -5.90 -36.80 5.79
C VAL A 156 -4.74 -36.50 4.85
N THR A 157 -4.08 -37.58 4.44
CA THR A 157 -3.22 -37.60 3.25
C THR A 157 -4.06 -37.21 2.01
N ALA A 158 -3.52 -36.31 1.20
CA ALA A 158 -4.12 -35.92 -0.08
C ALA A 158 -4.05 -37.10 -1.07
N ALA A 159 -5.17 -37.77 -1.32
CA ALA A 159 -5.28 -38.74 -2.40
C ALA A 159 -5.43 -38.01 -3.74
N ASP A 160 -4.36 -38.04 -4.52
CA ASP A 160 -4.30 -37.64 -5.93
C ASP A 160 -5.30 -38.48 -6.76
N GLY A 161 -6.40 -37.85 -7.15
CA GLY A 161 -7.47 -38.44 -7.95
C GLY A 161 -7.11 -38.45 -9.43
N GLY A 162 -6.25 -39.39 -9.84
CA GLY A 162 -6.02 -39.71 -11.25
C GLY A 162 -7.32 -40.19 -11.92
N VAL A 163 -7.71 -39.54 -13.02
CA VAL A 163 -8.81 -39.96 -13.89
C VAL A 163 -8.41 -41.22 -14.64
N SER A 164 -9.22 -42.28 -14.58
CA SER A 164 -9.12 -43.42 -15.50
C SER A 164 -9.98 -43.15 -16.73
N GLU A 165 -9.39 -43.35 -17.91
CA GLU A 165 -10.08 -43.39 -19.22
C GLU A 165 -11.19 -44.44 -19.30
#